data_AF-D5DMM8-F1
#
_entry.id   AF-D5DMM8-F1
#
_cell.length_a   1.000
_cell.length_b   1.000
_cell.length_c   1.000
_cell.angle_alpha   90.00
_cell.angle_beta   90.00
_cell.angle_gamma   90.00
#
_symmetry.space_group_name_H-M   'P 1'
#
loop_
_entity.id
_entity.type
_entity.pdbx_description
1 polymer ?
#
loop_
_entity_poly.entity_id
_entity_poly.type
_entity_poly.pdbx_seq_one_letter_code
_entity_poly.pdbx_strand_id
1 'polypeptide(L)'
;MQIHVAASFIVLLLGVVLSITAGEWTVVLLLIAGMFSLELMNTAVEKVVDLVSPEYHILAKHAKDAAAAAVLVYACFAVLIGGIIFLKYLF
;
A
#
# COMPACT_ATOMS: atom_id res chain seq x y z
N MET A 1 -4.91 4.05 6.61
CA MET A 1 -4.02 5.26 6.62
C MET A 1 -2.97 5.38 7.74
N GLN A 2 -3.30 5.56 9.04
CA GLN A 2 -2.27 5.81 10.09
C GLN A 2 -1.17 4.73 10.15
N ILE A 3 -1.56 3.46 9.98
CA ILE A 3 -0.64 2.31 9.94
C ILE A 3 0.29 2.40 8.73
N HIS A 4 -0.20 2.77 7.54
CA HIS A 4 0.61 2.91 6.34
C HIS A 4 1.65 4.04 6.51
N VAL A 5 1.27 5.18 7.09
CA VAL A 5 2.20 6.29 7.37
C VAL A 5 3.30 5.84 8.35
N ALA A 6 2.93 5.21 9.45
CA ALA A 6 3.90 4.71 10.42
C ALA A 6 4.84 3.66 9.80
N ALA A 7 4.30 2.71 9.04
CA ALA A 7 5.07 1.69 8.35
C ALA A 7 6.03 2.30 7.31
N SER A 8 5.56 3.25 6.49
CA SER A 8 6.42 3.97 5.54
C SER A 8 7.54 4.71 6.25
N PHE A 9 7.27 5.38 7.36
CA PHE A 9 8.31 6.07 8.13
C PHE A 9 9.39 5.11 8.64
N ILE A 10 9.00 3.96 9.18
CA ILE A 10 9.93 2.92 9.63
C ILE A 10 10.78 2.41 8.46
N VAL A 11 10.16 2.12 7.31
CA VAL A 11 10.86 1.63 6.11
C VAL A 11 11.86 2.66 5.59
N LEU A 12 11.50 3.95 5.57
CA LEU A 12 12.42 5.02 5.17
C LEU A 12 13.61 5.12 6.13
N LEU A 13 13.36 5.04 7.45
CA LEU A 13 14.42 5.09 8.45
C LEU A 13 15.37 3.90 8.33
N LEU A 14 14.84 2.69 8.11
CA LEU A 14 15.64 1.50 7.84
C LEU A 14 16.47 1.63 6.56
N GLY A 15 15.91 2.21 5.49
CA GLY A 15 16.63 2.48 4.24
C GLY A 15 17.85 3.38 4.44
N VAL A 16 17.71 4.41 5.29
CA VAL A 16 18.82 5.32 5.63
C VAL A 16 19.85 4.61 6.51
N VAL A 17 19.42 3.93 7.57
CA VAL A 17 20.32 3.26 8.53
C VAL A 17 21.14 2.16 7.87
N LEU A 18 20.53 1.37 6.99
CA LEU A 18 21.19 0.27 6.27
C LEU A 18 21.92 0.71 5.01
N SER A 19 21.89 2.02 4.68
CA SER A 19 22.58 2.60 3.52
C SER A 19 22.28 1.86 2.21
N ILE A 20 21.00 1.61 1.93
CA ILE A 20 20.57 0.87 0.74
C ILE A 20 20.93 1.62 -0.54
N THR A 21 21.10 0.87 -1.64
CA THR A 21 21.51 1.42 -2.94
C THR A 21 20.42 2.30 -3.57
N ALA A 22 20.81 3.14 -4.54
CA ALA A 22 19.85 3.99 -5.27
C ALA A 22 18.75 3.19 -6.00
N GLY A 23 19.09 1.99 -6.50
CA GLY A 23 18.11 1.09 -7.11
C GLY A 23 17.08 0.58 -6.11
N GLU A 24 17.53 0.16 -4.92
CA GLU A 24 16.64 -0.28 -3.83
C GLU A 24 15.76 0.87 -3.32
N TRP A 25 16.31 2.08 -3.22
CA TRP A 25 15.55 3.29 -2.90
C TRP A 25 14.43 3.57 -3.89
N THR A 26 14.69 3.41 -5.19
CA THR A 26 13.68 3.59 -6.23
C THR A 26 12.51 2.64 -6.03
N VAL A 27 12.80 1.37 -5.72
CA VAL A 27 11.77 0.37 -5.43
C VAL A 27 11.01 0.72 -4.15
N VAL A 28 11.70 1.08 -3.06
CA VAL A 28 11.06 1.46 -1.78
C VAL A 28 10.11 2.65 -1.96
N LEU A 29 10.53 3.69 -2.67
CA LEU A 29 9.70 4.86 -2.93
C LEU A 29 8.49 4.52 -3.80
N LEU A 30 8.65 3.65 -4.80
CA LEU A 30 7.53 3.15 -5.61
C LEU A 30 6.53 2.36 -4.77
N LEU A 31 7.00 1.50 -3.86
CA LEU A 31 6.14 0.75 -2.94
C LEU A 31 5.33 1.67 -2.03
N ILE A 32 5.97 2.68 -1.45
CA ILE A 32 5.29 3.65 -0.59
C ILE A 32 4.27 4.44 -1.41
N ALA A 33 4.67 5.02 -2.54
CA ALA A 33 3.81 5.85 -3.37
C ALA A 33 2.60 5.07 -3.92
N GLY A 34 2.81 3.84 -4.39
CA GLY A 34 1.74 2.99 -4.90
C GLY A 34 0.77 2.54 -3.81
N MET A 35 1.25 2.27 -2.59
CA MET A 35 0.39 1.92 -1.46
C MET A 35 -0.59 3.06 -1.15
N PHE A 36 -0.08 4.29 -1.03
CA PHE A 36 -0.93 5.46 -0.81
C PHE A 36 -1.87 5.74 -1.98
N SER A 37 -1.40 5.56 -3.22
CA SER A 37 -2.23 5.75 -4.41
C SER A 37 -3.41 4.78 -4.44
N LEU A 38 -3.19 3.51 -4.09
CA LEU A 38 -4.26 2.50 -4.03
C LEU A 38 -5.23 2.73 -2.87
N GLU A 39 -4.76 3.15 -1.70
CA GLU A 39 -5.63 3.49 -0.57
C GLU A 39 -6.53 4.70 -0.89
N LEU A 40 -5.98 5.72 -1.56
CA LEU A 40 -6.75 6.87 -2.04
C LEU A 40 -7.77 6.45 -3.11
N MET A 41 -7.38 5.56 -4.03
CA MET A 41 -8.29 5.00 -5.02
C MET A 41 -9.42 4.19 -4.36
N ASN A 42 -9.11 3.36 -3.36
CA ASN A 42 -10.11 2.62 -2.59
C ASN A 42 -11.12 3.57 -1.94
N THR A 43 -10.63 4.63 -1.30
CA THR A 43 -11.49 5.67 -0.70
C THR A 43 -12.35 6.36 -1.76
N ALA A 44 -11.79 6.69 -2.92
CA ALA A 44 -12.54 7.30 -4.01
C ALA A 44 -13.67 6.38 -4.51
N VAL A 45 -13.39 5.10 -4.72
CA VAL A 45 -14.38 4.09 -5.10
C VAL A 45 -15.47 3.96 -4.03
N GLU A 46 -15.09 3.86 -2.75
CA GLU A 46 -16.05 3.83 -1.64
C GLU A 46 -17.00 5.03 -1.68
N LYS A 47 -16.46 6.25 -1.85
CA LYS A 47 -17.26 7.48 -1.91
C LYS A 47 -18.18 7.53 -3.12
N VAL A 48 -17.73 7.07 -4.29
CA VAL A 48 -18.59 7.00 -5.49
C VAL A 48 -19.70 5.98 -5.30
N VAL A 49 -19.39 4.81 -4.74
CA VAL A 49 -20.39 3.76 -4.49
C VAL A 49 -21.41 4.23 -3.45
N ASP A 50 -20.98 4.90 -2.38
CA ASP A 50 -21.88 5.48 -1.36
C ASP A 50 -22.79 6.57 -1.95
N LEU A 51 -22.29 7.36 -2.90
CA LEU A 51 -23.06 8.40 -3.58
C LEU A 51 -24.12 7.81 -4.52
N VAL A 52 -23.78 6.75 -5.26
CA VAL A 52 -24.66 6.19 -6.31
C VAL A 52 -25.61 5.12 -5.77
N SER A 53 -25.23 4.40 -4.71
CA SER A 53 -26.03 3.33 -4.09
C SER A 53 -26.10 3.51 -2.57
N PRO A 54 -26.92 4.47 -2.08
CA PRO A 54 -27.04 4.75 -0.65
C PRO A 54 -27.70 3.61 0.14
N GLU A 55 -28.51 2.77 -0.51
CA GLU A 55 -29.02 1.53 0.06
C GLU A 55 -28.11 0.33 -0.26
N TYR A 56 -28.19 -0.71 0.57
CA TYR A 56 -27.39 -1.92 0.38
C TYR A 56 -27.70 -2.58 -0.96
N HIS A 57 -26.65 -2.74 -1.78
CA HIS A 57 -26.72 -3.44 -3.05
C HIS A 57 -25.56 -4.43 -3.18
N ILE A 58 -25.84 -5.66 -3.62
CA ILE A 58 -24.81 -6.71 -3.68
C ILE A 58 -23.64 -6.35 -4.60
N LEU A 59 -23.92 -5.69 -5.73
CA LEU A 59 -22.88 -5.20 -6.65
C LEU A 59 -22.03 -4.08 -6.04
N ALA A 60 -22.64 -3.20 -5.23
CA ALA A 60 -21.92 -2.15 -4.51
C ALA A 60 -20.95 -2.77 -3.49
N LYS A 61 -21.37 -3.83 -2.80
CA LYS A 61 -20.49 -4.62 -1.93
C LYS A 61 -19.32 -5.20 -2.71
N HIS A 62 -19.57 -5.88 -3.83
CA HIS A 62 -18.50 -6.48 -4.64
C HIS A 62 -17.49 -5.43 -5.16
N ALA A 63 -17.95 -4.24 -5.54
CA ALA A 63 -17.07 -3.15 -5.97
C ALA A 63 -16.14 -2.68 -4.84
N LYS A 64 -16.68 -2.49 -3.62
CA LYS A 64 -15.87 -2.12 -2.44
C LYS A 64 -14.91 -3.24 -2.04
N ASP A 65 -15.37 -4.49 -2.02
CA ASP A 65 -14.54 -5.65 -1.69
C ASP A 65 -13.37 -5.80 -2.67
N ALA A 66 -13.60 -5.57 -3.97
CA ALA A 66 -12.55 -5.61 -4.99
C ALA A 66 -11.51 -4.48 -4.80
N ALA A 67 -11.96 -3.27 -4.47
CA ALA A 67 -11.05 -2.14 -4.21
C ALA A 67 -10.18 -2.41 -2.96
N ALA A 68 -10.78 -2.91 -1.88
CA ALA A 68 -10.04 -3.30 -0.69
C ALA A 68 -9.07 -4.47 -0.95
N ALA A 69 -9.46 -5.45 -1.78
CA ALA A 69 -8.58 -6.55 -2.17
C ALA A 69 -7.37 -6.08 -2.97
N ALA A 70 -7.51 -5.07 -3.83
CA ALA A 70 -6.38 -4.50 -4.57
C ALA A 70 -5.33 -3.87 -3.62
N VAL A 71 -5.79 -3.12 -2.62
CA VAL A 71 -4.94 -2.57 -1.54
C VAL A 71 -4.22 -3.69 -0.80
N LEU A 72 -4.92 -4.76 -0.43
CA LEU A 72 -4.35 -5.91 0.29
C LEU A 72 -3.28 -6.64 -0.52
N VAL A 73 -3.56 -6.94 -1.79
CA VAL A 73 -2.59 -7.61 -2.68
C VAL A 73 -1.32 -6.78 -2.78
N TYR A 74 -1.46 -5.47 -2.99
CA TYR A 74 -0.30 -4.58 -3.07
C TYR A 74 0.50 -4.55 -1.77
N ALA A 75 -0.17 -4.46 -0.61
CA ALA A 75 0.48 -4.49 0.70
C ALA A 75 1.28 -5.78 0.92
N CYS A 76 0.75 -6.94 0.54
CA CYS A 76 1.44 -8.22 0.63
C CYS A 76 2.74 -8.22 -0.19
N PHE A 77 2.68 -7.77 -1.45
CA PHE A 77 3.87 -7.70 -2.30
C PHE A 77 4.87 -6.64 -1.80
N ALA A 78 4.40 -5.52 -1.25
CA ALA A 78 5.27 -4.51 -0.66
C ALA A 78 6.08 -5.07 0.51
N VAL A 79 5.46 -5.89 1.37
CA VAL A 79 6.15 -6.58 2.48
C VAL A 79 7.18 -7.58 1.94
N LEU A 80 6.82 -8.39 0.93
CA LEU A 80 7.74 -9.36 0.34
C LEU A 80 8.96 -8.69 -0.29
N ILE A 81 8.74 -7.64 -1.09
CA ILE A 81 9.81 -6.91 -1.77
C ILE A 81 10.68 -6.16 -0.74
N GLY A 82 10.06 -5.50 0.25
CA GLY A 82 10.79 -4.86 1.34
C GLY A 82 11.64 -5.87 2.13
N GLY A 83 11.10 -7.05 2.42
CA GLY A 83 11.82 -8.15 3.04
C GLY A 83 13.06 -8.55 2.24
N ILE A 84 12.92 -8.74 0.92
CA ILE A 84 14.06 -9.09 0.04
C ILE A 84 15.15 -8.01 0.09
N ILE A 85 14.77 -6.73 0.06
CA ILE A 85 15.72 -5.62 0.10
C ILE A 85 16.46 -5.59 1.44
N PHE A 86 15.73 -5.61 2.56
CA PHE A 86 16.32 -5.38 3.88
C PHE A 86 17.01 -6.62 4.47
N LEU A 87 16.54 -7.83 4.19
CA LEU A 87 17.17 -9.07 4.71
C LEU A 87 18.61 -9.22 4.21
N LYS A 88 18.91 -8.76 2.99
CA LYS A 88 20.27 -8.72 2.43
C LYS A 88 21.27 -7.92 3.27
N TYR A 89 20.80 -6.96 4.06
CA TYR A 89 21.66 -6.12 4.91
C TYR A 89 21.74 -6.63 6.36
N LEU A 90 20.88 -7.58 6.74
CA LEU A 90 20.81 -8.16 8.08
C LEU A 90 21.56 -9.50 8.19
N PHE A 91 21.78 -10.18 7.06
CA PHE A 91 22.47 -11.47 6.96
C PHE A 91 23.51 -11.43 5.85
#